data_AF-A0A7N0VHM4-F1
#
_entry.id   AF-A0A7N0VHM4-F1
#
_cell.length_a   1.000
_cell.length_b   1.000
_cell.length_c   1.000
_cell.angle_alpha   90.00
_cell.angle_beta   90.00
_cell.angle_gamma   90.00
#
_symmetry.space_group_name_H-M   'P 1'
#
loop_
_entity.id
_entity.type
_entity.pdbx_description
1 polymer ?
#
loop_
_entity_poly.entity_id
_entity_poly.type
_entity_poly.pdbx_seq_one_letter_code
_entity_poly.pdbx_strand_id
1 'polypeptide(L)'
;MGFLRVAVEAILFLGFLVIAVFAPTLDAQTCLPSNVFPDALVDLKKWYSAEYGDYLTAEKPSFFVGLIWVELVFQWPLAVVNLYGIVARKSWFSTTCLMYGVSTLTSMVY
;
A
#
# COMPACT_ATOMS: atom_id res chain seq x y z
N MET A 1 25.62 -6.26 -13.68
CA MET A 1 24.21 -6.49 -13.31
C MET A 1 23.41 -6.64 -14.60
N GLY A 2 22.60 -7.67 -14.75
CA GLY A 2 21.78 -7.82 -15.97
C GLY A 2 20.69 -6.76 -16.04
N PHE A 3 20.42 -6.21 -17.23
CA PHE A 3 19.39 -5.19 -17.47
C PHE A 3 18.03 -5.55 -16.82
N LEU A 4 17.61 -6.81 -16.96
CA LEU A 4 16.37 -7.33 -16.36
C LEU A 4 16.31 -7.14 -14.84
N ARG A 5 17.40 -7.38 -14.12
CA ARG A 5 17.44 -7.23 -12.67
C ARG A 5 17.23 -5.78 -12.26
N VAL A 6 17.89 -4.85 -12.95
CA VAL A 6 17.76 -3.42 -12.66
C VAL A 6 16.34 -2.93 -12.95
N ALA A 7 15.75 -3.39 -14.06
CA ALA A 7 14.36 -3.07 -14.39
C ALA A 7 13.38 -3.56 -13.32
N VAL A 8 13.52 -4.80 -12.84
CA VAL A 8 12.68 -5.36 -11.77
C VAL A 8 12.86 -4.57 -10.46
N GLU A 9 14.09 -4.28 -10.05
CA GLU A 9 14.35 -3.48 -8.85
C GLU A 9 13.74 -2.08 -8.94
N ALA A 10 13.76 -1.44 -10.12
CA ALA A 10 13.13 -0.14 -10.35
C ALA A 10 11.59 -0.20 -10.25
N ILE A 11 10.97 -1.22 -10.83
CA ILE A 11 9.51 -1.44 -10.74
C ILE A 11 9.10 -1.67 -9.29
N LEU A 12 9.82 -2.55 -8.57
CA LEU A 12 9.56 -2.82 -7.17
C LEU A 12 9.73 -1.56 -6.31
N PHE A 13 10.79 -0.78 -6.55
CA PHE A 13 11.01 0.47 -5.83
C PHE A 13 9.85 1.45 -6.05
N LEU A 14 9.41 1.65 -7.30
CA LEU A 14 8.28 2.52 -7.61
C LEU A 14 7.00 2.03 -6.91
N GLY A 15 6.73 0.72 -6.97
CA GLY A 15 5.58 0.11 -6.31
C GLY A 15 5.58 0.37 -4.80
N PHE A 16 6.68 0.04 -4.11
CA PHE A 16 6.78 0.28 -2.67
C PHE A 16 6.72 1.76 -2.32
N LEU A 17 7.19 2.66 -3.19
CA LEU A 17 7.10 4.10 -2.99
C LEU A 17 5.64 4.56 -3.02
N VAL A 18 4.87 4.08 -4.00
CA VAL A 18 3.42 4.36 -4.09
C VAL A 18 2.74 3.89 -2.81
N ILE A 19 2.95 2.64 -2.39
CA ILE A 19 2.32 2.08 -1.18
C ILE A 19 2.74 2.86 0.08
N ALA A 20 4.02 3.21 0.22
CA ALA A 20 4.52 3.95 1.37
C ALA A 20 3.84 5.32 1.55
N VAL A 21 3.37 5.93 0.46
CA VAL A 21 2.64 7.21 0.45
C VAL A 21 1.14 7.00 0.53
N PHE A 22 0.56 6.13 -0.30
CA PHE A 22 -0.88 5.95 -0.42
C PHE A 22 -1.50 5.30 0.82
N ALA A 23 -0.86 4.26 1.37
CA ALA A 23 -1.39 3.55 2.54
C ALA A 23 -1.68 4.49 3.73
N PRO A 24 -0.75 5.35 4.18
CA PRO A 24 -1.03 6.26 5.29
C PRO A 24 -1.87 7.48 4.90
N THR A 25 -2.03 7.81 3.61
CA THR A 25 -2.74 9.04 3.19
C THR A 25 -4.18 8.78 2.79
N LEU A 26 -4.46 7.76 1.96
CA LEU A 26 -5.79 7.47 1.41
C LEU A 26 -6.41 6.22 2.03
N ASP A 27 -5.65 5.14 2.14
CA ASP A 27 -6.17 3.86 2.61
C ASP A 27 -6.45 3.90 4.11
N ALA A 28 -5.58 4.54 4.89
CA ALA A 28 -5.77 4.76 6.32
C ALA A 28 -7.10 5.46 6.66
N GLN A 29 -7.65 6.30 5.77
CA GLN A 29 -8.95 6.94 5.98
C GLN A 29 -10.13 5.94 5.95
N THR A 30 -9.90 4.70 5.53
CA THR A 30 -10.89 3.61 5.62
C THR A 30 -11.04 3.14 7.06
N CYS A 31 -9.95 3.11 7.83
CA CYS A 31 -9.92 2.59 9.20
C CYS A 31 -9.93 3.68 10.28
N LEU A 32 -9.38 4.87 9.97
CA LEU A 32 -9.21 5.97 10.90
C LEU A 32 -10.25 7.08 10.66
N PRO A 33 -10.60 7.86 11.70
CA PRO A 33 -11.56 8.95 11.57
C PRO A 33 -11.01 10.06 10.66
N SER A 34 -11.88 10.71 9.87
CA SER A 34 -11.44 11.68 8.84
C SER A 34 -10.77 12.93 9.41
N ASN A 35 -10.98 13.24 10.69
CA ASN A 35 -10.44 14.44 11.36
C ASN A 35 -8.92 14.36 11.62
N VAL A 36 -8.27 13.21 11.44
CA VAL A 36 -6.81 13.09 11.55
C VAL A 36 -6.09 13.32 10.22
N PHE A 37 -6.84 13.56 9.13
CA PHE A 37 -6.32 13.78 7.80
C PHE A 37 -6.57 15.23 7.34
N PRO A 38 -5.67 15.80 6.53
CA PRO A 38 -5.92 17.06 5.84
C PRO A 38 -7.19 16.99 4.98
N ASP A 39 -7.99 18.07 4.99
CA ASP A 39 -9.25 18.16 4.25
C ASP A 39 -9.07 17.84 2.75
N ALA A 40 -7.96 18.29 2.14
CA ALA A 40 -7.66 18.00 0.75
C ALA A 40 -7.59 16.49 0.42
N LEU A 41 -7.06 15.65 1.34
CA LEU A 41 -7.00 14.21 1.14
C LEU A 41 -8.35 13.54 1.37
N VAL A 42 -9.14 14.07 2.31
CA VAL A 42 -10.49 13.59 2.59
C VAL A 42 -11.40 13.89 1.41
N ASP A 43 -11.32 15.11 0.86
CA ASP A 43 -12.11 15.54 -0.28
C ASP A 43 -11.70 14.82 -1.57
N LEU A 44 -10.40 14.57 -1.76
CA LEU A 44 -9.92 13.73 -2.86
C LEU A 44 -10.54 12.32 -2.82
N LYS A 45 -10.58 11.68 -1.64
CA LYS A 45 -11.17 10.35 -1.47
C LYS A 45 -12.68 10.37 -1.72
N LYS A 46 -13.39 11.39 -1.20
CA LYS A 46 -14.84 11.56 -1.44
C LYS A 46 -15.15 11.77 -2.91
N TRP A 47 -14.39 12.64 -3.58
CA TRP A 47 -14.53 12.88 -5.02
C TRP A 47 -14.32 11.59 -5.82
N TYR A 48 -13.24 10.85 -5.54
CA TYR A 48 -12.96 9.58 -6.20
C TYR A 48 -14.12 8.57 -6.01
N SER A 49 -14.60 8.43 -4.78
CA SER A 49 -15.70 7.53 -4.45
C SER A 49 -17.00 7.91 -5.19
N ALA A 50 -17.30 9.20 -5.30
CA ALA A 50 -18.48 9.70 -5.99
C ALA A 50 -18.38 9.59 -7.52
N GLU A 51 -17.22 9.90 -8.09
CA GLU A 51 -16.98 9.89 -9.54
C GLU A 51 -17.00 8.45 -10.10
N TYR A 52 -16.34 7.52 -9.41
CA TYR A 52 -16.17 6.15 -9.88
C TYR A 52 -17.18 5.16 -9.28
N GLY A 53 -18.01 5.60 -8.32
CA GLY A 53 -18.97 4.73 -7.63
C GLY A 53 -18.29 3.58 -6.88
N ASP A 54 -17.07 3.80 -6.38
CA ASP A 54 -16.30 2.74 -5.73
C ASP A 54 -16.91 2.40 -4.37
N TYR A 55 -17.66 1.29 -4.35
CA TYR A 55 -18.36 0.79 -3.17
C TYR A 55 -17.42 0.46 -2.00
N LEU A 56 -16.16 0.06 -2.27
CA LEU A 56 -15.21 -0.28 -1.22
C LEU A 56 -14.83 0.96 -0.40
N THR A 57 -14.71 2.10 -1.08
CA THR A 57 -14.41 3.39 -0.44
C THR A 57 -15.64 4.05 0.16
N ALA A 58 -16.80 3.89 -0.49
CA ALA A 58 -18.07 4.50 -0.07
C ALA A 58 -18.67 3.78 1.15
N GLU A 59 -18.85 2.47 1.06
CA GLU A 59 -19.57 1.67 2.06
C GLU A 59 -18.65 1.08 3.12
N LYS A 60 -17.35 0.95 2.82
CA LYS A 60 -16.33 0.39 3.72
C LYS A 60 -16.78 -0.95 4.32
N PRO A 61 -17.04 -1.98 3.51
CA PRO A 61 -17.50 -3.28 4.00
C PRO A 61 -16.46 -3.89 4.96
N SER A 62 -16.91 -4.66 5.96
CA SER A 62 -16.04 -5.09 7.06
C SER A 62 -14.84 -5.95 6.62
N PHE A 63 -14.98 -6.76 5.56
CA PHE A 63 -13.85 -7.52 5.01
C PHE A 63 -12.76 -6.59 4.46
N PHE A 64 -13.16 -5.54 3.75
CA PHE A 64 -12.24 -4.57 3.17
C PHE A 64 -11.55 -3.76 4.26
N VAL A 65 -12.28 -3.30 5.27
CA VAL A 65 -11.68 -2.64 6.45
C VAL A 65 -10.65 -3.56 7.12
N GLY A 66 -10.93 -4.87 7.21
CA GLY A 66 -9.98 -5.88 7.69
C GLY A 66 -8.72 -5.97 6.82
N LEU A 67 -8.87 -6.00 5.49
CA LEU A 67 -7.73 -6.01 4.56
C LEU A 67 -6.89 -4.73 4.69
N ILE A 68 -7.50 -3.56 4.80
CA ILE A 68 -6.77 -2.30 5.01
C ILE A 68 -6.03 -2.32 6.35
N TRP A 69 -6.56 -2.92 7.41
CA TRP A 69 -5.78 -3.09 8.64
C TRP A 69 -4.53 -3.95 8.44
N VAL A 70 -4.62 -5.04 7.67
CA VAL A 70 -3.45 -5.86 7.31
C VAL A 70 -2.46 -5.02 6.50
N GLU A 71 -2.95 -4.21 5.57
CA GLU A 71 -2.10 -3.30 4.80
C GLU A 71 -1.35 -2.32 5.71
N LEU A 72 -2.06 -1.61 6.59
CA LEU A 72 -1.47 -0.59 7.46
C LEU A 72 -0.49 -1.15 8.49
N VAL A 73 -0.79 -2.31 9.07
CA VAL A 73 0.02 -2.88 10.18
C VAL A 73 1.15 -3.76 9.68
N PHE A 74 0.98 -4.43 8.54
CA PHE A 74 1.96 -5.39 8.03
C PHE A 74 2.60 -4.93 6.71
N GLN A 75 1.80 -4.65 5.69
CA GLN A 75 2.32 -4.37 4.35
C GLN A 75 3.02 -3.01 4.28
N TRP A 76 2.48 -1.96 4.90
CA TRP A 76 3.05 -0.61 4.87
C TRP A 76 4.43 -0.54 5.54
N PRO A 77 4.65 -1.06 6.76
CA PRO A 77 5.99 -1.13 7.35
C PRO A 77 6.95 -1.96 6.49
N LEU A 78 6.49 -3.08 5.93
CA LEU A 78 7.29 -3.89 5.01
C LEU A 78 7.65 -3.14 3.72
N ALA A 79 6.75 -2.32 3.16
CA ALA A 79 7.03 -1.50 1.99
C ALA A 79 8.15 -0.48 2.26
N VAL A 80 8.10 0.20 3.42
CA VAL A 80 9.15 1.14 3.85
C VAL A 80 10.49 0.41 4.07
N VAL A 81 10.46 -0.76 4.72
CA VAL A 81 11.65 -1.60 4.90
C VAL A 81 12.21 -2.06 3.54
N ASN A 82 11.37 -2.44 2.59
CA ASN A 82 11.77 -2.85 1.25
C ASN A 82 12.38 -1.68 0.45
N LEU A 83 11.82 -0.47 0.54
CA LEU A 83 12.43 0.73 -0.06
C LEU A 83 13.85 0.94 0.43
N TYR A 84 14.04 0.88 1.76
CA TYR A 84 15.37 0.98 2.36
C TYR A 84 16.28 -0.18 1.92
N GLY A 85 15.74 -1.41 1.86
CA GLY A 85 16.46 -2.59 1.42
C GLY A 85 17.03 -2.48 0.00
N ILE A 86 16.24 -1.90 -0.92
CA ILE A 86 16.66 -1.64 -2.31
C ILE A 86 17.79 -0.59 -2.34
N VAL A 87 17.57 0.58 -1.71
CA VAL A 87 18.52 1.70 -1.74
C VAL A 87 19.84 1.33 -1.05
N ALA A 88 19.76 0.70 0.12
CA ALA A 88 20.92 0.32 0.91
C ALA A 88 21.49 -1.07 0.54
N ARG A 89 20.99 -1.69 -0.54
CA ARG A 89 21.46 -2.98 -1.09
C ARG A 89 21.56 -4.09 -0.02
N LYS A 90 20.55 -4.20 0.84
CA LYS A 90 20.57 -5.13 1.97
C LYS A 90 20.25 -6.56 1.54
N SER A 91 20.93 -7.54 2.13
CA SER A 91 20.77 -8.97 1.80
C SER A 91 19.39 -9.52 2.12
N TRP A 92 18.73 -8.98 3.15
CA TRP A 92 17.39 -9.40 3.59
C TRP A 92 16.25 -8.89 2.69
N PHE A 93 16.52 -8.01 1.71
CA PHE A 93 15.51 -7.46 0.80
C PHE A 93 14.71 -8.55 0.07
N SER A 94 15.39 -9.62 -0.37
CA SER A 94 14.71 -10.71 -1.08
C SER A 94 13.64 -11.37 -0.22
N THR A 95 13.90 -11.55 1.07
CA THR A 95 12.98 -12.18 2.01
C THR A 95 11.81 -11.26 2.33
N THR A 96 12.06 -9.98 2.61
CA THR A 96 11.02 -8.99 2.90
C THR A 96 10.14 -8.69 1.69
N CYS A 97 10.70 -8.70 0.48
CA CYS A 97 9.93 -8.56 -0.75
C CYS A 97 9.05 -9.78 -1.01
N LEU A 98 9.54 -11.00 -0.73
CA LEU A 98 8.75 -12.22 -0.83
C LEU A 98 7.56 -12.21 0.14
N MET A 99 7.81 -11.86 1.42
CA MET A 99 6.76 -11.75 2.43
C MET A 99 5.66 -10.77 2.01
N TYR A 100 6.06 -9.61 1.48
CA TYR A 100 5.13 -8.63 0.94
C TYR A 100 4.29 -9.22 -0.19
N GLY A 101 4.94 -9.83 -1.20
CA GLY A 101 4.26 -10.42 -2.36
C GLY A 101 3.26 -11.51 -1.99
N VAL A 102 3.62 -12.41 -1.06
CA VAL A 102 2.73 -13.47 -0.57
C VAL A 102 1.51 -12.87 0.13
N SER A 103 1.70 -11.85 0.97
CA SER A 103 0.60 -11.15 1.61
C SER A 103 -0.33 -10.52 0.58
N THR A 104 0.20 -9.82 -0.41
CA THR A 104 -0.60 -9.17 -1.47
C THR A 104 -1.41 -10.18 -2.28
N LEU A 105 -0.79 -11.28 -2.70
CA LEU A 105 -1.48 -12.33 -3.46
C LEU A 105 -2.58 -13.01 -2.63
N THR A 106 -2.36 -13.19 -1.33
CA THR A 106 -3.36 -13.78 -0.44
C THR A 106 -4.58 -12.87 -0.27
N SER A 107 -4.36 -11.55 -0.18
CA SER A 107 -5.45 -10.57 -0.09
C SER A 107 -6.34 -10.52 -1.33
N MET A 108 -5.84 -10.93 -2.51
CA MET A 108 -6.62 -10.96 -3.77
C MET A 108 -7.61 -12.13 -3.88
N VAL A 109 -7.57 -13.08 -2.95
CA VAL A 109 -8.47 -14.25 -2.96
C VAL A 109 -9.83 -13.91 -2.31
N TYR A 110 -9.90 -12.79 -1.58
CA TYR A 110 -11.10 -12.27 -0.91
C TYR A 110 -11.83 -11.25 -1.76
#